data_AF-A0A522CZX4-F1
#
_entry.id   AF-A0A522CZX4-F1
#
_cell.length_a   1.000
_cell.length_b   1.000
_cell.length_c   1.000
_cell.angle_alpha   90.00
_cell.angle_beta   90.00
_cell.angle_gamma   90.00
#
_symmetry.space_group_name_H-M   'P 1'
#
loop_
_entity.id
_entity.type
_entity.pdbx_description
1 polymer ?
#
loop_
_entity_poly.entity_id
_entity_poly.type
_entity_poly.pdbx_seq_one_letter_code
_entity_poly.pdbx_strand_id
1 'polypeptide(L)' 'MADIVITVTAVLPGSNAVTENGTAAAAVTAGQVLYKSSTTGQWGLADADGATAEIRQGTGIALNGAAAGQ' A
#
# COMPACT_ATOMS: atom_id res chain seq x y z
N MET A 1 -20.30 12.98 -11.13
CA MET A 1 -19.26 11.96 -11.35
C MET A 1 -19.53 10.85 -10.36
N ALA A 2 -19.67 9.60 -10.81
CA ALA A 2 -19.85 8.47 -9.89
C ALA A 2 -18.47 8.08 -9.35
N ASP A 3 -18.35 7.97 -8.03
CA ASP A 3 -17.13 7.49 -7.40
C ASP A 3 -16.94 5.99 -7.69
N ILE A 4 -15.72 5.59 -8.01
CA ILE A 4 -15.38 4.19 -8.26
C ILE A 4 -14.91 3.60 -6.94
N VAL A 5 -15.81 2.85 -6.29
CA VAL A 5 -15.46 2.09 -5.10
C VAL A 5 -14.84 0.77 -5.52
N ILE A 6 -13.54 0.63 -5.29
CA ILE A 6 -12.83 -0.64 -5.46
C ILE A 6 -13.11 -1.52 -4.24
N THR A 7 -13.70 -2.69 -4.44
CA THR A 7 -13.83 -3.68 -3.37
C THR A 7 -12.51 -4.39 -3.15
N VAL A 8 -12.24 -4.81 -1.91
CA VAL A 8 -10.96 -5.46 -1.52
C VAL A 8 -10.64 -6.68 -2.41
N THR A 9 -11.67 -7.41 -2.86
CA THR A 9 -11.52 -8.59 -3.72
C THR A 9 -11.28 -8.27 -5.20
N ALA A 10 -11.47 -7.01 -5.62
CA ALA A 10 -11.28 -6.58 -7.02
C ALA A 10 -9.85 -6.09 -7.31
N VAL A 11 -8.95 -6.17 -6.32
CA VAL A 11 -7.54 -5.77 -6.47
C VAL A 11 -6.74 -6.99 -6.93
N LEU A 12 -6.50 -7.09 -8.24
CA LEU A 12 -5.71 -8.17 -8.82
C LEU A 12 -4.41 -7.63 -9.44
N PRO A 13 -3.28 -8.33 -9.29
CA PRO A 13 -2.07 -8.00 -10.02
C PRO A 13 -2.28 -8.24 -11.53
N GLY A 14 -1.76 -7.32 -12.35
CA GLY A 14 -1.68 -7.53 -13.79
C GLY A 14 -0.70 -8.66 -14.15
N SER A 15 -0.77 -9.17 -15.38
CA SER A 15 0.02 -10.34 -15.82
C SER A 15 1.55 -10.18 -15.68
N ASN A 16 2.07 -8.96 -15.71
CA ASN A 16 3.49 -8.64 -15.57
C ASN A 16 3.77 -7.79 -14.31
N ALA A 17 2.87 -7.82 -13.34
CA ALA A 17 3.05 -7.05 -12.11
C ALA A 17 4.27 -7.56 -11.33
N VAL A 18 5.13 -6.63 -10.92
CA VAL A 18 6.18 -6.92 -9.94
C VAL A 18 5.50 -6.90 -8.58
N THR A 19 5.58 -8.02 -7.86
CA THR A 19 5.02 -8.15 -6.51
C THR A 19 6.15 -8.31 -5.51
N GLU A 20 5.98 -7.70 -4.35
CA GLU A 20 6.91 -7.81 -3.23
C GLU A 20 6.12 -8.16 -1.97
N ASN A 21 6.65 -9.10 -1.19
CA ASN A 21 6.15 -9.42 0.13
C ASN A 21 6.96 -8.67 1.17
N GLY A 22 6.28 -8.18 2.22
CA GLY A 22 6.93 -7.56 3.36
C GLY A 22 5.94 -7.35 4.49
N THR A 23 6.43 -6.76 5.57
CA THR A 23 5.66 -6.56 6.80
C THR A 23 4.98 -5.20 6.80
N ALA A 24 3.70 -5.16 7.16
CA ALA A 24 2.96 -3.92 7.27
C ALA A 24 3.28 -3.18 8.59
N ALA A 25 3.56 -1.87 8.50
CA ALA A 25 3.80 -1.01 9.67
C ALA A 25 2.49 -0.62 10.39
N ALA A 26 1.36 -0.70 9.69
CA ALA A 26 0.03 -0.40 10.19
C ALA A 26 -0.98 -1.37 9.56
N ALA A 27 -2.24 -1.35 10.03
CA ALA A 27 -3.29 -2.07 9.34
C ALA A 27 -3.50 -1.49 7.93
N VAL A 28 -3.39 -2.34 6.92
CA VAL A 28 -3.57 -1.98 5.50
C VAL A 28 -4.69 -2.83 4.90
N THR A 29 -5.41 -2.26 3.95
CA THR A 29 -6.45 -2.94 3.16
C THR A 29 -6.03 -2.94 1.69
N ALA A 30 -6.41 -4.00 0.95
CA ALA A 30 -6.09 -4.06 -0.47
C ALA A 30 -6.60 -2.83 -1.23
N GLY A 31 -5.82 -2.34 -2.19
CA GLY A 31 -6.11 -1.15 -2.98
C GLY A 31 -5.55 0.15 -2.42
N GLN A 32 -5.05 0.15 -1.17
CA GLN A 32 -4.39 1.31 -0.61
C GLN A 32 -2.99 1.52 -1.20
N VAL A 33 -2.61 2.79 -1.35
CA VAL A 33 -1.27 3.17 -1.79
C VAL A 33 -0.31 3.03 -0.62
N LEU A 34 0.80 2.34 -0.83
CA LEU A 34 1.81 2.08 0.17
C LEU A 34 3.14 2.74 -0.19
N TYR A 35 3.92 3.04 0.83
CA TYR A 35 5.33 3.38 0.72
C TYR A 35 6.15 2.39 1.56
N LYS A 36 7.41 2.19 1.17
CA LYS A 36 8.35 1.38 1.95
C LYS A 36 9.23 2.29 2.79
N SER A 37 9.20 2.13 4.10
CA SER A 37 10.07 2.90 4.99
C SER A 37 11.50 2.40 4.87
N SER A 38 12.42 3.27 4.49
CA SER A 38 13.87 2.98 4.46
C SER A 38 14.45 2.75 5.86
N THR A 39 13.81 3.28 6.90
CA THR A 39 14.28 3.16 8.29
C THR A 39 13.94 1.80 8.89
N THR A 40 12.74 1.29 8.64
CA THR A 40 12.26 0.03 9.26
C THR A 40 12.13 -1.12 8.27
N GLY A 41 12.20 -0.85 6.97
CA GLY A 41 11.94 -1.83 5.91
C GLY A 41 10.46 -2.23 5.76
N GLN A 42 9.57 -1.69 6.59
CA GLN A 42 8.15 -2.03 6.61
C GLN A 42 7.32 -1.18 5.64
N TRP A 43 6.17 -1.71 5.26
CA TRP A 43 5.21 -1.06 4.37
C TRP A 43 4.19 -0.23 5.15
N GLY A 44 4.18 1.08 4.92
CA GLY A 44 3.24 2.02 5.52
C GLY A 44 2.24 2.58 4.51
N LEU A 45 1.19 3.24 4.99
CA LEU A 45 0.25 3.96 4.15
C LEU A 45 0.90 5.22 3.57
N ALA A 46 0.87 5.34 2.24
CA ALA A 46 1.34 6.54 1.57
C ALA A 46 0.29 7.65 1.70
N ASP A 47 0.77 8.87 1.88
CA ASP A 47 -0.05 10.08 1.97
C ASP A 47 0.68 11.22 1.26
N ALA A 48 0.04 11.77 0.22
CA ALA A 48 0.60 12.86 -0.58
C ALA A 48 0.80 14.16 0.22
N ASP A 49 0.06 14.35 1.31
CA ASP A 49 0.21 15.48 2.24
C ASP A 49 1.05 15.11 3.48
N GLY A 50 1.42 13.83 3.63
CA GLY A 50 2.10 13.28 4.80
C GLY A 50 3.44 13.95 5.10
N ALA A 51 3.82 14.08 6.38
CA ALA A 51 4.88 15.00 6.83
C ALA A 51 6.24 14.88 6.11
N THR A 52 6.68 13.67 5.74
CA THR A 52 8.01 13.44 5.14
C THR A 52 7.94 13.21 3.63
N ALA A 53 9.05 13.42 2.92
CA ALA A 53 9.10 13.13 1.49
C ALA A 53 8.90 11.64 1.17
N GLU A 54 9.25 10.75 2.09
CA GLU A 54 9.12 9.30 1.93
C GLU A 54 7.65 8.84 1.94
N ILE A 55 6.83 9.36 2.87
CA ILE A 55 5.39 9.04 2.96
C ILE A 55 4.63 9.49 1.70
N ARG A 56 5.07 10.60 1.10
CA ARG A 56 4.48 11.15 -0.13
C ARG A 56 4.82 10.35 -1.39
N GLN A 57 5.81 9.47 -1.32
CA GLN A 57 6.23 8.62 -2.43
C GLN A 57 5.51 7.28 -2.36
N GLY A 58 4.27 7.25 -2.83
CA GLY A 58 3.56 5.98 -3.03
C GLY A 58 4.28 5.12 -4.06
N THR A 59 4.85 4.00 -3.64
CA THR A 59 5.66 3.10 -4.48
C THR A 59 4.92 1.83 -4.90
N GLY A 60 3.80 1.51 -4.26
CA GLY A 60 3.04 0.30 -4.56
C GLY A 60 1.58 0.37 -4.13
N ILE A 61 0.83 -0.65 -4.52
CA ILE A 61 -0.56 -0.85 -4.12
C ILE A 61 -0.65 -2.14 -3.30
N ALA A 62 -1.35 -2.10 -2.17
CA ALA A 62 -1.61 -3.28 -1.37
C ALA A 62 -2.46 -4.28 -2.16
N LEU A 63 -1.95 -5.49 -2.42
CA LEU A 63 -2.74 -6.56 -3.05
C LEU A 63 -3.62 -7.32 -2.04
N ASN A 64 -3.26 -7.28 -0.77
CA ASN A 64 -3.94 -7.96 0.32
C ASN A 64 -4.04 -7.05 1.54
N GLY A 65 -4.98 -7.35 2.44
CA GLY A 65 -5.01 -6.72 3.76
C GLY A 65 -4.00 -7.39 4.71
N ALA A 66 -3.43 -6.60 5.62
CA ALA A 66 -2.52 -7.08 6.65
C ALA A 66 -2.70 -6.24 7.93
N ALA A 67 -2.55 -6.87 9.09
CA ALA A 67 -2.44 -6.15 10.36
C ALA A 67 -1.01 -5.60 10.53
N ALA A 68 -0.83 -4.66 11.47
CA ALA A 68 0.51 -4.21 11.82
C ALA A 68 1.38 -5.39 12.28
N GLY A 69 2.57 -5.54 11.69
CA GLY A 69 3.49 -6.64 11.95
C GLY A 69 3.24 -7.92 11.16
N GLN A 70 2.28 -7.94 10.22
CA GLN A 70 1.94 -9.09 9.38
C GLN A 70 2.44 -8.94 7.94
#